data_AF-A0A1H1JYR4-F1
#
_entry.id   AF-A0A1H1JYR4-F1
#
_cell.length_a   1.000
_cell.length_b   1.000
_cell.length_c   1.000
_cell.angle_alpha   90.00
_cell.angle_beta   90.00
_cell.angle_gamma   90.00
#
_symmetry.space_group_name_H-M   'P 1'
#
loop_
_entity.id
_entity.type
_entity.pdbx_description
1 polymer ?
#
loop_
_entity_poly.entity_id
_entity_poly.type
_entity_poly.pdbx_seq_one_letter_code
_entity_poly.pdbx_strand_id
1 'polypeptide(L)'
;MPRATPSDDPPPQPPVRPDLDDCCHSGCTQCVFDLYDEALERYELALAAWHKRQAQKARPARRPDTQGAKSKPQADARRSTPTRGKPSPRR
;
A
#
# COMPACT_ATOMS: atom_id res chain seq x y z
N MET A 1 -2.58 21.14 33.23
CA MET A 1 -1.65 20.80 32.13
C MET A 1 -2.46 20.08 31.06
N PRO A 2 -2.66 20.64 29.85
CA PRO A 2 -3.46 19.97 28.84
C PRO A 2 -2.68 18.74 28.36
N ARG A 3 -3.33 17.57 28.44
CA ARG A 3 -2.78 16.29 28.02
C ARG A 3 -2.81 16.26 26.50
N ALA A 4 -1.65 16.29 25.85
CA ALA A 4 -1.54 16.16 24.41
C ALA A 4 -2.30 14.89 23.98
N THR A 5 -3.40 15.07 23.26
CA THR A 5 -4.17 13.95 22.70
C THR A 5 -3.38 13.38 21.53
N PRO A 6 -2.83 12.15 21.61
CA PRO A 6 -1.97 11.56 20.58
C PRO A 6 -2.83 10.96 19.46
N SER A 7 -3.83 11.72 18.99
CA SER A 7 -4.78 11.24 17.99
C SER A 7 -4.24 11.40 16.56
N ASP A 8 -3.33 12.36 16.38
CA ASP A 8 -2.51 12.52 15.20
C ASP A 8 -1.23 11.72 15.46
N ASP A 9 -1.14 10.50 14.94
CA ASP A 9 0.12 9.76 14.85
C ASP A 9 0.67 10.18 13.48
N PRO A 10 1.41 11.32 13.36
CA PRO A 10 1.88 11.79 12.07
C PRO A 10 2.91 10.80 11.50
N PRO A 11 3.05 10.74 10.17
CA PRO A 11 4.10 9.94 9.56
C PRO A 11 5.47 10.45 10.02
N PRO A 12 6.46 9.55 10.21
CA PRO A 12 7.83 9.99 10.39
C PRO A 12 8.28 10.82 9.18
N GLN A 13 9.19 11.76 9.40
CA GLN A 13 9.76 12.61 8.34
C GLN A 13 11.06 11.97 7.84
N PRO A 14 11.28 11.88 6.51
CA PRO A 14 12.53 11.37 5.98
C PRO A 14 13.71 12.27 6.37
N PRO A 15 14.91 11.69 6.60
CA PRO A 15 16.11 12.49 6.83
C PRO A 15 16.45 13.31 5.58
N VAL A 16 16.99 14.51 5.78
CA VAL A 16 17.46 15.36 4.68
C VAL A 16 18.79 14.81 4.18
N ARG A 17 18.91 14.62 2.86
CA ARG A 17 20.17 14.19 2.26
C ARG A 17 21.23 15.30 2.43
N PRO A 18 22.39 15.00 3.01
CA PRO A 18 23.50 15.97 3.10
C PRO A 18 24.07 16.26 1.71
N ASP A 19 24.64 17.45 1.54
CA ASP A 19 25.36 17.79 0.31
C ASP A 19 26.76 17.13 0.29
N LEU A 20 27.43 17.13 -0.87
CA LEU A 20 28.82 16.69 -0.92
C LEU A 20 29.71 17.63 -0.09
N ASP A 21 29.43 18.93 -0.06
CA ASP A 21 30.26 19.89 0.69
C ASP A 21 30.20 19.65 2.23
N ASP A 22 29.11 19.05 2.73
CA ASP A 22 28.98 18.60 4.13
C ASP A 22 29.88 17.39 4.44
N CYS A 23 30.32 16.66 3.41
CA CYS A 23 31.32 15.62 3.57
C CYS A 23 32.69 16.26 3.79
N CYS A 24 33.27 15.96 4.94
CA CYS A 24 34.58 16.46 5.34
C CYS A 24 35.72 16.11 4.35
N HIS A 25 35.57 15.10 3.48
CA HIS A 25 36.48 14.67 2.39
C HIS A 25 37.97 14.45 2.75
N SER A 26 38.36 14.67 4.00
CA SER A 26 39.75 14.76 4.47
C SER A 26 40.04 13.78 5.62
N GLY A 27 39.12 12.85 5.89
CA GLY A 27 39.32 11.76 6.85
C GLY A 27 38.63 11.95 8.21
N CYS A 28 37.52 12.69 8.27
CA CYS A 28 36.68 12.68 9.47
C CYS A 28 36.29 11.23 9.85
N THR A 29 36.26 10.95 11.15
CA THR A 29 36.05 9.59 11.70
C THR A 29 34.65 9.03 11.43
N GLN A 30 33.68 9.89 11.11
CA GLN A 30 32.32 9.50 10.76
C GLN A 30 31.90 10.26 9.49
N CYS A 31 31.50 9.54 8.45
CA CYS A 31 30.96 10.16 7.23
C CYS A 31 29.53 10.64 7.47
N VAL A 32 29.19 11.82 6.97
CA VAL A 32 27.81 12.34 7.02
C VAL A 32 26.85 11.46 6.22
N PHE A 33 27.33 10.83 5.15
CA PHE A 33 26.54 9.88 4.36
C PHE A 33 26.27 8.60 5.13
N ASP A 34 27.23 8.07 5.90
CA ASP A 34 27.01 6.90 6.75
C ASP A 34 25.94 7.19 7.82
N LEU A 35 26.02 8.36 8.47
CA LEU A 35 25.00 8.80 9.43
C LEU A 35 23.62 8.99 8.79
N TYR A 36 23.59 9.47 7.55
CA TYR A 36 22.36 9.61 6.78
C TYR A 36 21.75 8.25 6.47
N ASP A 37 22.55 7.27 6.03
CA ASP A 37 22.07 5.91 5.74
C ASP A 37 21.53 5.24 7.02
N GLU A 38 22.22 5.34 8.16
CA GLU A 38 21.72 4.86 9.45
C GLU A 38 20.42 5.55 9.88
N ALA A 39 20.27 6.84 9.59
CA ALA A 39 19.03 7.58 9.83
C ALA A 39 17.91 7.13 8.88
N LEU A 40 18.24 6.82 7.63
CA LEU A 40 17.31 6.35 6.61
C LEU A 40 16.76 4.97 6.99
N GLU A 41 17.62 4.04 7.42
CA GLU A 41 17.19 2.71 7.88
C GLU A 41 16.21 2.82 9.06
N ARG A 42 16.53 3.66 10.06
CA ARG A 42 15.62 3.91 11.21
C ARG A 42 14.30 4.53 10.76
N TYR A 43 14.35 5.45 9.80
CA TYR A 43 13.17 6.06 9.22
C TYR A 43 12.27 5.02 8.54
N GLU A 44 12.84 4.12 7.73
CA GLU A 44 12.08 3.08 7.03
C GLU A 44 11.39 2.12 8.02
N LEU A 45 12.09 1.71 9.07
CA LEU A 45 11.53 0.89 10.15
C LEU A 45 10.37 1.61 10.86
N ALA A 46 10.54 2.90 11.17
CA ALA A 46 9.51 3.72 11.78
C ALA A 46 8.29 3.88 10.85
N LEU A 47 8.52 4.10 9.56
CA LEU A 47 7.49 4.27 8.54
C LEU A 47 6.69 2.98 8.35
N ALA A 48 7.35 1.83 8.32
CA ALA A 48 6.70 0.52 8.25
C ALA A 48 5.82 0.25 9.50
N ALA A 49 6.31 0.59 10.69
CA ALA A 49 5.53 0.48 11.92
C ALA A 49 4.32 1.44 11.92
N TRP A 50 4.51 2.65 11.41
CA TRP A 50 3.45 3.63 11.21
C TRP A 50 2.38 3.12 10.25
N HIS A 51 2.75 2.60 9.07
CA HIS A 51 1.81 2.00 8.13
C HIS A 51 0.98 0.88 8.75
N LYS A 52 1.57 0.03 9.59
CA LYS A 52 0.82 -1.01 10.32
C LYS A 52 -0.22 -0.40 11.27
N ARG A 53 0.14 0.64 12.03
CA ARG A 53 -0.80 1.34 12.92
C ARG A 53 -1.91 2.03 12.13
N GLN A 54 -1.58 2.66 11.00
CA GLN A 54 -2.57 3.29 10.13
C GLN A 54 -3.51 2.27 9.50
N ALA A 55 -3.01 1.11 9.05
CA ALA A 55 -3.87 0.04 8.54
C ALA A 55 -4.84 -0.50 9.60
N GLN A 56 -4.43 -0.52 10.87
CA GLN A 56 -5.27 -0.93 12.00
C GLN A 56 -6.29 0.16 12.39
N LYS A 57 -5.92 1.45 12.31
CA LYS A 57 -6.83 2.59 12.49
C LYS A 57 -7.84 2.72 11.33
N ALA A 58 -7.37 2.51 10.11
CA ALA A 58 -8.16 2.52 8.89
C ALA A 58 -9.09 1.31 8.80
N ARG A 59 -8.84 0.24 9.55
CA ARG A 59 -9.81 -0.85 9.73
C ARG A 59 -10.88 -0.37 10.71
N PRO A 60 -12.03 0.06 10.20
CA PRO A 60 -12.94 0.89 10.97
C PRO A 60 -13.64 0.05 12.03
N ALA A 61 -13.84 0.65 13.20
CA ALA A 61 -15.03 0.35 13.98
C ALA A 61 -16.27 0.73 13.14
N ARG A 62 -16.76 -0.25 12.37
CA ARG A 62 -18.14 -0.47 11.89
C ARG A 62 -18.99 0.71 11.40
N ARG A 63 -19.64 0.50 10.25
CA ARG A 63 -21.06 0.10 10.22
C ARG A 63 -21.25 -1.08 9.26
N PRO A 64 -21.92 -2.19 9.65
CA PRO A 64 -22.64 -3.01 8.69
C PRO A 64 -23.97 -2.29 8.45
N ASP A 65 -23.99 -1.30 7.57
CA ASP A 65 -25.25 -0.72 7.11
C ASP A 65 -25.69 -1.47 5.86
N THR A 66 -26.85 -2.09 6.01
CA THR A 66 -27.59 -2.88 5.05
C THR A 66 -27.72 -2.15 3.72
N GLN A 67 -27.04 -2.61 2.67
CA GLN A 67 -27.45 -2.32 1.30
C GLN A 67 -26.96 -3.41 0.35
N GLY A 68 -27.83 -4.41 0.17
CA GLY A 68 -27.76 -5.28 -0.98
C GLY A 68 -28.20 -4.52 -2.23
N ALA A 69 -27.37 -4.56 -3.27
CA ALA A 69 -27.77 -4.25 -4.63
C ALA A 69 -27.22 -5.34 -5.57
N LYS A 70 -27.93 -6.47 -5.57
CA LYS A 70 -28.17 -7.38 -6.70
C LYS A 70 -26.99 -7.72 -7.62
N SER A 71 -26.24 -8.76 -7.27
CA SER A 71 -25.70 -9.70 -8.26
C SER A 71 -26.60 -10.93 -8.27
N LYS A 72 -27.64 -10.91 -9.10
CA LYS A 72 -28.54 -12.05 -9.25
C LYS A 72 -27.76 -13.17 -9.97
N PRO A 73 -27.70 -14.40 -9.44
CA PRO A 73 -27.07 -15.51 -10.12
C PRO A 73 -28.02 -16.01 -11.21
N GLN A 74 -27.63 -15.93 -12.48
CA GLN A 74 -28.33 -16.67 -13.52
C GLN A 74 -27.60 -17.98 -13.75
N ALA A 75 -27.95 -18.96 -12.93
CA ALA A 75 -27.81 -20.36 -13.28
C ALA A 75 -28.89 -20.72 -14.31
N ASP A 76 -28.46 -21.51 -15.30
CA ASP A 76 -29.25 -22.44 -16.09
C ASP A 76 -30.47 -21.92 -16.86
N ALA A 77 -30.23 -21.60 -18.14
CA ALA A 77 -31.24 -21.75 -19.19
C ALA A 77 -30.60 -22.44 -20.40
N ARG A 78 -30.44 -23.75 -20.26
CA ARG A 78 -31.10 -24.73 -21.14
C ARG A 78 -31.00 -24.49 -22.65
N ARG A 79 -30.32 -25.45 -23.27
CA ARG A 79 -30.83 -26.24 -24.41
C ARG A 79 -30.94 -25.49 -25.75
N SER A 80 -29.96 -25.73 -26.61
CA SER A 80 -30.13 -25.75 -28.07
C SER A 80 -29.14 -26.72 -28.71
N THR A 81 -29.51 -28.00 -28.73
CA THR A 81 -29.26 -28.88 -29.88
C THR A 81 -30.64 -29.16 -30.49
N PRO A 82 -30.83 -29.42 -31.81
CA PRO A 82 -29.92 -30.04 -32.78
C PRO A 82 -29.97 -29.43 -34.21
N THR A 83 -29.23 -30.01 -35.19
CA THR A 83 -29.55 -30.13 -36.66
C THR A 83 -28.26 -30.03 -37.49
N ARG A 84 -27.66 -31.16 -37.89
CA ARG A 84 -27.83 -31.82 -39.21
C ARG A 84 -27.36 -30.97 -40.41
N GLY A 85 -26.13 -31.25 -40.86
CA GLY A 85 -25.79 -31.53 -42.27
C GLY A 85 -25.64 -30.37 -43.26
N LYS A 86 -24.39 -30.14 -43.72
CA LYS A 86 -24.00 -30.30 -45.14
C LYS A 86 -22.47 -30.16 -45.31
N PRO A 87 -21.79 -31.13 -45.96
CA PRO A 87 -20.43 -30.92 -46.44
C PRO A 87 -20.44 -29.96 -47.64
N SER A 88 -19.54 -28.98 -47.61
CA SER A 88 -19.40 -28.00 -48.69
C SER A 88 -18.75 -28.64 -49.93
N PRO A 89 -19.30 -28.46 -51.14
CA PRO A 89 -18.70 -28.96 -52.36
C PRO A 89 -17.58 -28.04 -52.87
N ARG A 90 -16.52 -28.71 -53.37
CA ARG A 90 -15.49 -28.32 -54.35
C ARG A 90 -15.50 -26.87 -54.89
N ARG A 91 -14.31 -26.27 -54.87
CA ARG A 91 -13.75 -25.52 -56.00
C ARG A 91 -12.29 -25.90 -56.18
#